data_AF-A0A561W8A4-F1
#
_entry.id   AF-A0A561W8A4-F1
#
_cell.length_a   1.000
_cell.length_b   1.000
_cell.length_c   1.000
_cell.angle_alpha   90.00
_cell.angle_beta   90.00
_cell.angle_gamma   90.00
#
_symmetry.space_group_name_H-M   'P 1'
#
loop_
_entity.id
_entity.type
_entity.pdbx_description
1 polymer ?
#
loop_
_entity_poly.entity_id
_entity_poly.type
_entity_poly.pdbx_seq_one_letter_code
_entity_poly.pdbx_strand_id
1 'polypeptide(L)' 'MGPVDDLPLPQYVTTVDVVLALRAVTVHAPEQPDGARCRKDEAAHPCRLHRWGRRVLEERGLTDGQIQTLLSGGTVALR' A
#
# COMPACT_ATOMS: atom_id res chain seq x y z
N MET A 1 19.05 -2.10 9.06
CA MET A 1 18.15 -3.25 8.89
C MET A 1 16.78 -2.86 9.40
N GLY A 2 15.77 -2.73 8.52
CA GLY A 2 14.39 -2.55 8.96
C GLY A 2 13.86 -3.82 9.65
N PRO A 3 12.76 -3.75 10.41
CA PRO A 3 12.19 -4.92 11.07
C PRO A 3 11.94 -6.04 10.04
N VAL A 4 12.36 -7.26 10.41
CA VAL A 4 12.43 -8.47 9.58
C VAL A 4 11.09 -8.96 9.01
N ASP A 5 9.97 -8.32 9.35
CA ASP A 5 8.61 -8.76 9.01
C ASP A 5 8.00 -8.09 7.76
N ASP A 6 8.63 -7.07 7.18
CA ASP A 6 8.14 -6.42 5.98
C ASP A 6 8.88 -6.86 4.72
N LEU A 7 8.17 -6.81 3.58
CA LEU A 7 8.79 -7.06 2.28
C LEU A 7 9.88 -6.00 2.01
N PRO A 8 11.00 -6.39 1.36
CA PRO A 8 12.04 -5.45 1.01
C PRO A 8 11.50 -4.37 0.06
N LEU A 9 11.99 -3.14 0.24
CA LEU A 9 11.72 -2.07 -0.70
C LEU A 9 12.64 -2.21 -1.93
N PRO A 10 12.15 -1.89 -3.13
CA PRO A 10 13.00 -1.74 -4.30
C PRO A 10 14.09 -0.69 -4.06
N GLN A 11 15.28 -0.89 -4.63
CA GLN A 11 16.38 0.09 -4.58
C GLN A 11 16.00 1.44 -5.24
N TYR A 12 15.14 1.40 -6.25
CA TYR A 12 14.56 2.55 -6.93
C TYR A 12 13.09 2.23 -7.18
N VAL A 13 12.20 3.13 -6.80
CA VAL A 13 10.76 2.95 -7.04
C VAL A 13 10.44 3.29 -8.49
N THR A 14 10.00 2.29 -9.26
CA THR A 14 9.56 2.45 -10.65
C THR A 14 8.05 2.67 -10.73
N THR A 15 7.56 3.01 -11.93
CA THR A 15 6.11 3.08 -12.19
C THR A 15 5.42 1.73 -12.01
N VAL A 16 6.10 0.62 -12.30
CA VAL A 16 5.57 -0.74 -12.07
C VAL A 16 5.38 -0.99 -10.57
N ASP A 17 6.35 -0.58 -9.75
CA ASP A 17 6.26 -0.72 -8.29
C ASP A 17 5.08 0.09 -7.73
N VAL A 18 4.85 1.30 -8.24
CA VAL A 18 3.70 2.14 -7.85
C VAL A 18 2.37 1.44 -8.19
N VAL A 19 2.25 0.86 -9.38
CA VAL A 19 1.03 0.13 -9.78
C VAL A 19 0.80 -1.10 -8.89
N LEU A 20 1.86 -1.86 -8.60
CA LEU A 20 1.79 -3.00 -7.70
C LEU A 20 1.45 -2.59 -6.27
N ALA A 21 2.01 -1.47 -5.80
CA ALA A 21 1.75 -0.91 -4.47
C ALA A 21 0.30 -0.43 -4.32
N LEU A 22 -0.23 0.29 -5.31
CA LEU A 22 -1.66 0.67 -5.36
C LEU A 22 -2.54 -0.58 -5.29
N ARG A 23 -2.24 -1.60 -6.10
CA ARG A 23 -2.98 -2.87 -6.08
C ARG A 23 -2.89 -3.56 -4.71
N ALA A 24 -1.71 -3.56 -4.08
CA ALA A 24 -1.53 -4.15 -2.77
C ALA A 24 -2.43 -3.46 -1.73
N VAL A 25 -2.47 -2.13 -1.71
CA VAL A 25 -3.30 -1.37 -0.76
C VAL A 25 -4.80 -1.57 -1.04
N THR A 26 -5.23 -1.57 -2.32
CA THR A 26 -6.63 -1.79 -2.70
C THR A 26 -7.12 -3.21 -2.38
N VAL A 27 -6.33 -4.23 -2.72
CA VAL A 27 -6.73 -5.64 -2.57
C VAL A 27 -6.66 -6.05 -1.10
N HIS A 28 -5.62 -5.63 -0.38
CA HIS A 28 -5.38 -5.99 1.02
C HIS A 28 -6.00 -4.99 1.99
N ALA A 29 -7.22 -4.55 1.67
CA ALA A 29 -8.04 -3.70 2.52
C ALA A 29 -8.44 -4.40 3.84
N PRO A 30 -8.77 -3.64 4.90
CA PRO A 30 -9.35 -4.21 6.11
C PRO A 30 -10.67 -4.94 5.79
N GLU A 31 -10.91 -6.06 6.48
CA GLU A 31 -12.20 -6.73 6.52
C GLU A 31 -13.23 -5.83 7.22
N GLN A 32 -14.50 -5.91 6.81
CA GLN A 32 -15.57 -5.13 7.42
C GLN A 32 -16.47 -6.04 8.25
N PRO A 33 -17.01 -5.58 9.39
CA PRO A 33 -16.98 -4.19 9.87
C PRO A 33 -15.81 -3.85 10.83
N ASP A 34 -15.13 -4.84 11.42
CA ASP A 34 -14.19 -4.60 12.54
C ASP A 34 -12.79 -4.12 12.13
N GLY A 35 -12.39 -4.34 10.88
CA GLY A 35 -11.08 -3.96 10.35
C GLY A 35 -9.88 -4.70 10.95
N ALA A 36 -10.09 -5.72 11.79
CA ALA A 36 -9.01 -6.37 12.52
C ALA A 36 -8.14 -7.25 11.61
N ARG A 37 -8.73 -7.80 10.54
CA ARG A 37 -8.07 -8.70 9.59
C ARG A 37 -8.03 -8.10 8.20
N CYS A 38 -7.03 -8.50 7.41
CA CYS A 38 -6.98 -8.21 6.00
C CYS A 38 -7.98 -9.09 5.27
N ARG A 39 -8.87 -8.48 4.46
CA ARG A 39 -9.89 -9.21 3.70
C ARG A 39 -9.31 -10.26 2.74
N LYS A 40 -8.09 -10.07 2.24
CA LYS A 40 -7.47 -10.97 1.25
C LYS A 40 -6.65 -12.09 1.87
N ASP A 41 -5.84 -11.76 2.86
CA ASP A 41 -4.87 -12.69 3.45
C ASP A 41 -5.34 -13.29 4.77
N GLU A 42 -6.41 -12.74 5.35
CA GLU A 42 -6.93 -13.08 6.68
C GLU A 42 -5.92 -12.91 7.83
N ALA A 43 -4.75 -12.32 7.57
CA ALA A 43 -3.79 -11.90 8.58
C ALA A 43 -4.26 -10.62 9.30
N ALA A 44 -3.64 -10.27 10.44
CA ALA A 44 -3.90 -8.98 11.10
C ALA A 44 -3.70 -7.81 10.14
N HIS A 45 -4.64 -6.87 10.11
CA HIS A 45 -4.55 -5.67 9.28
C HIS A 45 -3.86 -4.53 10.04
N PRO A 46 -2.92 -3.79 9.44
CA PRO A 46 -2.44 -3.93 8.06
C PRO A 46 -1.51 -5.14 7.88
N CYS A 47 -1.80 -5.99 6.89
CA CYS A 47 -0.96 -7.15 6.59
C CYS A 47 0.33 -6.72 5.85
N ARG A 48 1.25 -7.67 5.67
CA ARG A 48 2.58 -7.40 5.10
C ARG A 48 2.53 -6.72 3.72
N LEU A 49 1.63 -7.17 2.83
CA LEU A 49 1.49 -6.58 1.49
C LEU A 49 0.88 -5.18 1.53
N HIS A 50 -0.08 -4.94 2.43
CA HIS A 50 -0.64 -3.60 2.63
C HIS A 50 0.43 -2.62 3.12
N ARG A 51 1.21 -3.00 4.13
CA ARG A 51 2.30 -2.16 4.66
C ARG A 51 3.38 -1.89 3.62
N TRP A 52 3.77 -2.90 2.85
CA TRP A 52 4.71 -2.74 1.75
C TRP A 52 4.20 -1.75 0.69
N GLY A 53 2.95 -1.90 0.26
CA GLY A 53 2.36 -1.00 -0.72
C GLY A 53 2.35 0.45 -0.23
N ARG A 54 1.96 0.67 1.02
CA ARG A 54 2.03 2.00 1.64
C ARG A 54 3.45 2.59 1.62
N ARG A 55 4.45 1.83 2.04
CA ARG A 55 5.85 2.30 2.06
C ARG A 55 6.37 2.63 0.65
N VAL A 56 6.05 1.83 -0.37
CA VAL A 56 6.45 2.11 -1.76
C VAL A 56 5.83 3.42 -2.27
N LEU A 57 4.56 3.69 -1.94
CA LEU A 57 3.88 4.93 -2.34
C LEU A 57 4.46 6.16 -1.61
N GLU A 58 4.79 6.00 -0.32
CA GLU A 58 5.47 7.01 0.49
C GLU A 58 6.86 7.34 -0.06
N GLU A 59 7.67 6.33 -0.42
CA GLU A 59 8.99 6.51 -1.07
C GLU A 59 8.89 7.23 -2.42
N ARG A 60 7.76 7.06 -3.13
CA ARG A 60 7.50 7.80 -4.38
C ARG A 60 7.11 9.27 -4.13
N GLY A 61 6.88 9.65 -2.88
CA GLY A 61 6.50 10.99 -2.44
C GLY A 61 4.99 11.26 -2.43
N LEU A 62 4.15 10.22 -2.45
CA LEU A 62 2.70 10.40 -2.38
C LEU A 62 2.26 10.63 -0.93
N THR A 63 1.39 11.62 -0.74
CA THR A 63 0.73 11.86 0.55
C THR A 63 -0.44 10.91 0.77
N ASP A 64 -0.88 10.75 2.01
CA ASP A 64 -2.09 9.99 2.34
C ASP A 64 -3.30 10.44 1.52
N GLY A 65 -3.49 11.75 1.36
CA GLY A 65 -4.58 12.29 0.55
C GLY A 65 -4.51 11.84 -0.90
N GLN A 66 -3.32 11.89 -1.51
CA GLN A 66 -3.12 11.44 -2.89
C GLN A 66 -3.35 9.93 -3.04
N ILE A 67 -2.90 9.13 -2.07
CA ILE A 67 -3.16 7.68 -2.05
C ILE A 67 -4.67 7.43 -1.96
N GLN A 68 -5.39 8.08 -1.04
CA GLN A 68 -6.84 7.92 -0.90
C GLN A 68 -7.59 8.34 -2.16
N THR A 69 -7.18 9.42 -2.83
CA THR A 69 -7.74 9.82 -4.13
C THR A 69 -7.59 8.71 -5.18
N LEU A 70 -6.38 8.14 -5.31
CA LEU A 70 -6.12 7.05 -6.26
C LEU A 70 -6.91 5.78 -5.93
N LEU A 71 -7.01 5.41 -4.65
CA LEU A 71 -7.79 4.24 -4.21
C LEU A 71 -9.29 4.40 -4.46
N SER A 72 -9.78 5.64 -4.48
CA SER A 72 -11.19 5.97 -4.77
C SER A 72 -11.47 6.07 -6.27
N GLY A 73 -10.50 5.77 -7.14
CA GLY A 73 -10.62 5.83 -8.60
C GLY A 73 -10.37 7.22 -9.21
N GLY A 74 -9.89 8.18 -8.41
CA GLY A 74 -9.46 9.49 -8.90
C GLY A 74 -8.07 9.48 -9.55
N THR A 75 -7.63 10.65 -9.99
CA THR A 75 -6.28 10.87 -10.53
C THR A 75 -5.53 11.90 -9.68
N VAL A 76 -4.19 11.82 -9.66
CA VAL A 76 -3.34 12.80 -8.99
C VAL A 76 -2.28 13.30 -9.94
N ALA A 77 -1.98 14.60 -9.89
CA ALA A 77 -0.79 15.13 -10.53
C ALA A 77 0.41 14.78 -9.65
N LEU A 78 1.32 13.96 -10.18
CA LEU A 78 2.61 13.73 -9.57
C LEU A 78 3.49 14.96 -9.87
N ARG A 79 4.11 15.51 -8.83
CA ARG A 79 5.17 16.51 -8.99
C ARG A 79 6.50 15.83 -9.29
#